data_AF-A0A972DX80-F1
#
_entry.id   AF-A0A972DX80-F1
#
_cell.length_a   1.000
_cell.length_b   1.000
_cell.length_c   1.000
_cell.angle_alpha   90.00
_cell.angle_beta   90.00
_cell.angle_gamma   90.00
#
_symmetry.space_group_name_H-M   'P 1'
#
loop_
_entity.id
_entity.type
_entity.pdbx_description
1 polymer ?
#
loop_
_entity_poly.entity_id
_entity_poly.type
_entity_poly.pdbx_seq_one_letter_code
_entity_poly.pdbx_strand_id
1 'polypeptide(L)'
;MPLHTMKSGMMALLFVAGAIAVPGCQRKEETSQSPERQTTASGIEMVLVRGGSFEMGSAKGQSDELPVHRVWISPFWMDRHEVVQEEFRKYELPDPSHFKGPNQPLEQVNWTDAALYCNDRSMAEGLEPCYDEQTWECDFDANGYRLPTEAEWEYACRAGTSTQYSFGNDSRMLKDYAWFAENSSQTTHPVARKKPNPWGLFDMHGNVAEWCNDRYAEDYYSKSPDRDPRGPADGTDRVIRGGAWNSSAESCRSTYRASDPAIDDTCLANDAIGFRCVRNAPNEAPDANAASAQTGNPRSKTGFVYDAVYLEHKTGAGHPESPERLSAIVTRLKTSGLDSELTHLKPSAASREWIETVHSPEYIERAKATCESGDRYLDSGDVPVSRQSYQAAVLAAGGVMAAVDAVMAGDVTNAFCAIRPPGHHALRDRAMGFCIFNNVAIGTRYVQGKYGLPKVLIADWDVHHGNGTQEAFYDDPNVLYFSIHQWPFYPGTGSASQTGTGAGSGLTINVPTPAGSGDADYVGAFEQRLRPAAMAFRPDFVFISAGFDPQAGDGLGGMRVTTDGFARLTRIVKEIAQKCCQGRLVSILEGGYGPELLAASVEAHIRALME
;
A
#
# COMPACT_ATOMS: atom_id res chain seq x y z
N MET A 1 -52.39 30.17 -65.80
CA MET A 1 -51.72 31.34 -66.40
C MET A 1 -52.29 32.60 -65.75
N PRO A 2 -51.51 33.62 -65.36
CA PRO A 2 -50.19 33.69 -64.69
C PRO A 2 -50.34 34.20 -63.21
N LEU A 3 -49.47 33.90 -62.21
CA LEU A 3 -48.06 34.30 -61.91
C LEU A 3 -47.90 35.76 -61.42
N HIS A 4 -47.49 35.96 -60.14
CA HIS A 4 -46.18 36.53 -59.68
C HIS A 4 -46.04 38.07 -59.90
N THR A 5 -45.45 38.93 -59.04
CA THR A 5 -44.30 38.84 -58.13
C THR A 5 -44.05 40.20 -57.42
N MET A 6 -43.34 40.14 -56.28
CA MET A 6 -42.25 41.04 -55.80
C MET A 6 -42.47 42.43 -55.16
N LYS A 7 -41.81 42.52 -53.98
CA LYS A 7 -40.87 43.54 -53.46
C LYS A 7 -41.39 44.90 -52.98
N SER A 8 -41.05 45.21 -51.73
CA SER A 8 -40.45 46.50 -51.38
C SER A 8 -39.56 46.37 -50.15
N GLY A 9 -38.37 46.96 -50.21
CA GLY A 9 -37.49 47.20 -49.08
C GLY A 9 -37.31 48.71 -48.91
N MET A 10 -37.09 49.17 -47.68
CA MET A 10 -36.55 50.50 -47.43
C MET A 10 -35.76 50.51 -46.12
N MET A 11 -34.51 50.96 -46.23
CA MET A 11 -33.52 51.23 -45.20
C MET A 11 -33.29 52.75 -45.29
N ALA A 12 -33.44 53.55 -44.24
CA ALA A 12 -32.42 54.04 -43.29
C ALA A 12 -33.03 55.32 -42.63
N LEU A 13 -32.56 55.98 -41.55
CA LEU A 13 -31.26 56.10 -40.90
C LEU A 13 -31.46 56.80 -39.52
N LEU A 14 -30.72 56.34 -38.50
CA LEU A 14 -30.15 57.00 -37.31
C LEU A 14 -30.91 58.07 -36.46
N PHE A 15 -30.96 57.79 -35.15
CA PHE A 15 -30.55 58.73 -34.09
C PHE A 15 -29.76 57.98 -33.00
N VAL A 16 -28.59 58.51 -32.63
CA VAL A 16 -27.71 58.01 -31.56
C VAL A 16 -28.05 58.71 -30.25
N ALA A 17 -28.22 57.95 -29.17
CA ALA A 17 -28.11 58.46 -27.80
C ALA A 17 -27.36 57.42 -26.93
N GLY A 18 -26.37 57.92 -26.20
CA GLY A 18 -25.32 57.14 -25.53
C GLY A 18 -25.75 56.38 -24.27
N ALA A 19 -24.87 55.46 -23.91
CA ALA A 19 -25.00 54.39 -22.93
C ALA A 19 -25.01 54.85 -21.46
N ILE A 20 -25.73 54.08 -20.63
CA ILE A 20 -25.27 53.68 -19.29
C ILE A 20 -25.59 52.19 -19.15
N ALA A 21 -24.56 51.34 -19.22
CA ALA A 21 -24.68 49.90 -19.01
C ALA A 21 -24.56 49.61 -17.50
N VAL A 22 -25.62 49.02 -16.93
CA VAL A 22 -25.55 48.34 -15.64
C VAL A 22 -25.06 46.91 -15.93
N PRO A 23 -24.01 46.39 -15.28
CA PRO A 23 -23.59 45.01 -15.50
C PRO A 23 -24.63 44.09 -14.89
N GLY A 24 -25.50 43.53 -15.75
CA GLY A 24 -26.34 42.40 -15.39
C GLY A 24 -25.45 41.16 -15.20
N CYS A 25 -25.60 40.49 -14.06
CA CYS A 25 -25.08 39.14 -13.83
C CYS A 25 -25.51 38.23 -14.98
N GLN A 26 -24.59 37.92 -15.89
CA GLN A 26 -24.74 36.80 -16.80
C GLN A 26 -24.48 35.53 -15.99
N ARG A 27 -25.56 34.77 -15.74
CA ARG A 27 -25.48 33.37 -15.32
C ARG A 27 -24.71 32.65 -16.42
N LYS A 28 -23.49 32.18 -16.13
CA LYS A 28 -22.77 31.27 -17.02
C LYS A 28 -23.69 30.06 -17.24
N GLU A 29 -24.08 29.83 -18.49
CA GLU A 29 -24.55 28.52 -18.92
C GLU A 29 -23.40 27.53 -18.66
N GLU A 30 -23.57 26.66 -17.66
CA GLU A 30 -22.71 25.49 -17.50
C GLU A 30 -22.92 24.62 -18.74
N THR A 31 -21.93 24.59 -19.60
CA THR A 31 -21.85 23.63 -20.69
C THR A 31 -21.89 22.23 -20.08
N SER A 32 -23.02 21.54 -20.28
CA SER A 32 -23.20 20.11 -20.02
C SER A 32 -22.15 19.32 -20.81
N GLN A 33 -20.95 19.18 -20.25
CA GLN A 33 -19.96 18.25 -20.76
C GLN A 33 -20.51 16.85 -20.53
N SER A 34 -20.55 16.06 -21.60
CA SER A 34 -20.89 14.63 -21.50
C SER A 34 -19.98 13.97 -20.45
N PRO A 35 -20.51 13.07 -19.62
CA PRO A 35 -19.73 12.42 -18.57
C PRO A 35 -18.51 11.74 -19.18
N GLU A 36 -17.35 12.00 -18.58
CA GLU A 36 -16.09 11.41 -18.98
C GLU A 36 -16.12 9.91 -18.71
N ARG A 37 -15.76 9.12 -19.72
CA ARG A 37 -15.88 7.67 -19.71
C ARG A 37 -14.55 7.04 -20.12
N GLN A 38 -14.26 5.89 -19.53
CA GLN A 38 -13.16 5.03 -19.94
C GLN A 38 -13.66 3.60 -20.07
N THR A 39 -13.01 2.82 -20.94
CA THR A 39 -13.16 1.37 -20.98
C THR A 39 -11.91 0.76 -20.34
N THR A 40 -12.10 -0.10 -19.35
CA THR A 40 -11.02 -0.73 -18.61
C THR A 40 -10.36 -1.84 -19.43
N ALA A 41 -9.24 -2.40 -18.95
CA ALA A 41 -8.54 -3.47 -19.67
C ALA A 41 -9.40 -4.75 -19.80
N SER A 42 -10.35 -4.98 -18.88
CA SER A 42 -11.33 -6.07 -18.95
C SER A 42 -12.55 -5.79 -19.85
N GLY A 43 -12.62 -4.60 -20.46
CA GLY A 43 -13.68 -4.20 -21.39
C GLY A 43 -14.89 -3.55 -20.73
N ILE A 44 -14.82 -3.21 -19.44
CA ILE A 44 -15.95 -2.65 -18.67
C ILE A 44 -15.93 -1.12 -18.79
N GLU A 45 -17.08 -0.49 -19.02
CA GLU A 45 -17.18 0.98 -19.06
C GLU A 45 -17.31 1.56 -17.64
N MET A 46 -16.49 2.57 -17.34
CA MET A 46 -16.60 3.36 -16.12
C MET A 46 -16.86 4.83 -16.43
N VAL A 47 -17.54 5.50 -15.50
CA VAL A 47 -17.81 6.94 -15.51
C VAL A 47 -16.94 7.63 -14.45
N LEU A 48 -16.30 8.75 -14.81
CA LEU A 48 -15.63 9.59 -13.83
C LEU A 48 -16.70 10.37 -13.05
N VAL A 49 -16.85 10.04 -11.78
CA VAL A 49 -17.61 10.83 -10.82
C VAL A 49 -16.69 11.92 -10.30
N ARG A 50 -16.95 13.18 -10.70
CA ARG A 50 -16.14 14.33 -10.26
C ARG A 50 -16.41 14.61 -8.79
N GLY A 51 -15.35 14.89 -8.04
CA GLY A 51 -15.44 15.18 -6.61
C GLY A 51 -16.22 16.45 -6.31
N GLY A 52 -16.87 16.50 -5.15
CA GLY A 52 -17.76 17.59 -4.78
C GLY A 52 -18.42 17.40 -3.43
N SER A 53 -19.15 18.42 -2.97
CA SER A 53 -19.95 18.33 -1.74
C SER A 53 -21.42 18.08 -2.04
N PHE A 54 -22.09 17.31 -1.17
CA PHE A 54 -23.54 17.16 -1.17
C PHE A 54 -24.08 17.02 0.26
N GLU A 55 -25.40 17.19 0.40
CA GLU A 55 -26.11 16.92 1.66
C GLU A 55 -26.52 15.44 1.68
N MET A 56 -25.83 14.63 2.50
CA MET A 56 -26.10 13.19 2.66
C MET A 56 -27.28 12.97 3.60
N GLY A 57 -28.13 11.99 3.27
CA GLY A 57 -29.34 11.67 4.03
C GLY A 57 -30.56 12.53 3.67
N SER A 58 -31.64 12.34 4.43
CA SER A 58 -32.94 12.97 4.15
C SER A 58 -33.71 13.32 5.40
N ALA A 59 -34.12 14.58 5.51
CA ALA A 59 -35.03 15.04 6.57
C ALA A 59 -36.46 14.46 6.46
N LYS A 60 -36.78 13.80 5.35
CA LYS A 60 -38.08 13.16 5.07
C LYS A 60 -37.96 11.64 4.91
N GLY A 61 -36.77 11.10 5.18
CA GLY A 61 -36.47 9.68 5.07
C GLY A 61 -36.74 8.92 6.36
N GLN A 62 -36.12 7.75 6.48
CA GLN A 62 -36.13 6.94 7.70
C GLN A 62 -35.24 7.56 8.80
N SER A 63 -35.36 7.06 10.03
CA SER A 63 -34.61 7.58 11.18
C SER A 63 -33.10 7.47 11.01
N ASP A 64 -32.65 6.46 10.27
CA ASP A 64 -31.24 6.16 10.00
C ASP A 64 -30.68 6.96 8.81
N GLU A 65 -31.51 7.76 8.14
CA GLU A 65 -31.11 8.77 7.13
C GLU A 65 -30.83 10.15 7.78
N LEU A 66 -30.86 10.24 9.11
CA LEU A 66 -30.64 11.46 9.91
C LEU A 66 -29.36 11.39 10.76
N PRO A 67 -28.73 12.54 11.07
CA PRO A 67 -29.04 13.87 10.54
C PRO A 67 -28.61 14.03 9.08
N VAL A 68 -29.29 14.94 8.37
CA VAL A 68 -28.76 15.45 7.10
C VAL A 68 -27.48 16.23 7.41
N HIS A 69 -26.40 15.88 6.74
CA HIS A 69 -25.08 16.48 6.97
C HIS A 69 -24.33 16.63 5.65
N ARG A 70 -23.39 17.57 5.62
CA ARG A 70 -22.61 17.87 4.42
C ARG A 70 -21.41 16.94 4.34
N VAL A 71 -21.28 16.25 3.21
CA VAL A 71 -20.15 15.37 2.91
C VAL A 71 -19.46 15.86 1.64
N TRP A 72 -18.13 15.82 1.62
CA TRP A 72 -17.31 15.99 0.42
C TRP A 72 -16.75 14.64 -0.02
N ILE A 73 -16.84 14.37 -1.33
CA ILE A 73 -16.38 13.13 -1.96
C ILE A 73 -15.26 13.45 -2.96
N SER A 74 -14.15 12.70 -2.87
CA SER A 74 -13.04 12.69 -3.82
C SER A 74 -13.50 12.24 -5.21
N PRO A 75 -12.84 12.63 -6.30
CA PRO A 75 -13.16 12.07 -7.62
C PRO A 75 -12.81 10.58 -7.67
N PHE A 76 -13.69 9.77 -8.27
CA PHE A 76 -13.49 8.34 -8.45
C PHE A 76 -14.12 7.87 -9.77
N TRP A 77 -13.65 6.74 -10.29
CA TRP A 77 -14.31 6.01 -11.36
C TRP A 77 -15.33 5.06 -10.78
N MET A 78 -16.52 4.99 -11.38
CA MET A 78 -17.56 4.02 -11.03
C MET A 78 -17.98 3.23 -12.26
N ASP A 79 -18.17 1.92 -12.12
CA ASP A 79 -18.76 1.10 -13.16
C ASP A 79 -20.11 1.68 -13.59
N ARG A 80 -20.32 1.71 -14.92
CA ARG A 80 -21.48 2.37 -15.51
C ARG A 80 -22.81 1.70 -15.14
N HIS A 81 -22.78 0.43 -14.79
CA HIS A 81 -23.89 -0.38 -14.31
C HIS A 81 -23.40 -1.41 -13.28
N GLU A 82 -24.32 -2.16 -12.69
CA GLU A 82 -24.04 -3.32 -11.83
C GLU A 82 -23.15 -4.34 -12.57
N VAL A 83 -22.29 -5.07 -11.84
CA VAL A 83 -21.49 -6.17 -12.41
C VAL A 83 -22.43 -7.22 -13.00
N VAL A 84 -22.15 -7.68 -14.22
CA VAL A 84 -22.98 -8.70 -14.88
C VAL A 84 -22.39 -10.10 -14.77
N GLN A 85 -23.24 -11.11 -14.94
CA GLN A 85 -22.84 -12.51 -14.81
C GLN A 85 -21.73 -12.92 -15.79
N GLU A 86 -21.71 -12.39 -17.01
CA GLU A 86 -20.64 -12.67 -17.97
C GLU A 86 -19.28 -12.11 -17.51
N GLU A 87 -19.26 -10.95 -16.87
CA GLU A 87 -18.04 -10.36 -16.32
C GLU A 87 -17.49 -11.20 -15.15
N PHE A 88 -18.38 -11.68 -14.28
CA PHE A 88 -18.02 -12.55 -13.16
C PHE A 88 -17.42 -13.88 -13.59
N ARG A 89 -18.01 -14.53 -14.61
CA ARG A 89 -17.53 -15.83 -15.11
C ARG A 89 -16.12 -15.78 -15.72
N LYS A 90 -15.60 -14.59 -16.08
CA LYS A 90 -14.22 -14.44 -16.58
C LYS A 90 -13.16 -14.88 -15.56
N TYR A 91 -13.52 -14.92 -14.28
CA TYR A 91 -12.62 -15.25 -13.17
C TYR A 91 -12.78 -16.69 -12.68
N GLU A 92 -13.41 -17.56 -13.49
CA GLU A 92 -13.62 -18.99 -13.20
C GLU A 92 -14.40 -19.29 -11.90
N LEU A 93 -15.10 -18.28 -11.34
CA LEU A 93 -15.97 -18.44 -10.18
C LEU A 93 -17.34 -18.99 -10.58
N PRO A 94 -17.97 -19.86 -9.76
CA PRO A 94 -19.32 -20.35 -10.02
C PRO A 94 -20.32 -19.19 -9.88
N ASP A 95 -21.07 -18.92 -10.95
CA ASP A 95 -22.12 -17.88 -11.01
C ASP A 95 -23.28 -18.20 -10.04
N PRO A 96 -23.40 -17.48 -8.91
CA PRO A 96 -24.34 -17.80 -7.84
C PRO A 96 -25.78 -17.38 -8.17
N SER A 97 -25.99 -16.52 -9.18
CA SER A 97 -27.25 -15.83 -9.44
C SER A 97 -28.45 -16.76 -9.60
N HIS A 98 -29.59 -16.44 -8.99
CA HIS A 98 -30.85 -17.12 -9.24
C HIS A 98 -31.36 -16.92 -10.68
N PHE A 99 -31.44 -15.68 -11.15
CA PHE A 99 -31.88 -15.35 -12.50
C PHE A 99 -30.71 -15.45 -13.46
N LYS A 100 -30.90 -15.99 -14.68
CA LYS A 100 -29.78 -16.27 -15.58
C LYS A 100 -29.80 -15.45 -16.88
N GLY A 101 -28.65 -14.91 -17.24
CA GLY A 101 -28.40 -14.26 -18.54
C GLY A 101 -27.05 -13.53 -18.56
N PRO A 102 -26.36 -13.43 -19.69
CA PRO A 102 -24.99 -12.87 -19.74
C PRO A 102 -24.92 -11.41 -19.27
N ASN A 103 -25.93 -10.62 -19.60
CA ASN A 103 -26.05 -9.21 -19.23
C ASN A 103 -26.97 -8.98 -18.02
N GLN A 104 -27.45 -10.03 -17.37
CA GLN A 104 -28.17 -9.89 -16.10
C GLN A 104 -27.19 -9.43 -15.02
N PRO A 105 -27.61 -8.62 -14.04
CA PRO A 105 -26.78 -8.33 -12.89
C PRO A 105 -26.40 -9.64 -12.20
N LEU A 106 -25.19 -9.67 -11.66
CA LEU A 106 -24.76 -10.67 -10.73
C LEU A 106 -25.48 -10.44 -9.40
N GLU A 107 -26.21 -11.43 -8.93
CA GLU A 107 -26.91 -11.41 -7.64
C GLU A 107 -26.68 -12.72 -6.87
N GLN A 108 -27.23 -12.80 -5.66
CA GLN A 108 -26.97 -13.91 -4.74
C GLN A 108 -25.49 -14.03 -4.33
N VAL A 109 -24.80 -12.90 -4.35
CA VAL A 109 -23.39 -12.77 -3.99
C VAL A 109 -23.30 -12.16 -2.60
N ASN A 110 -22.55 -12.80 -1.71
CA ASN A 110 -22.27 -12.22 -0.39
C ASN A 110 -21.25 -11.07 -0.53
N TRP A 111 -21.05 -10.31 0.55
CA TRP A 111 -20.13 -9.16 0.52
C TRP A 111 -18.67 -9.57 0.28
N THR A 112 -18.23 -10.70 0.85
CA THR A 112 -16.85 -11.19 0.77
C THR A 112 -16.48 -11.64 -0.65
N ASP A 113 -17.38 -12.33 -1.36
CA ASP A 113 -17.25 -12.71 -2.76
C ASP A 113 -17.27 -11.48 -3.68
N ALA A 114 -18.07 -10.46 -3.37
CA ALA A 114 -18.06 -9.20 -4.09
C ALA A 114 -16.73 -8.44 -3.92
N ALA A 115 -16.17 -8.43 -2.70
CA ALA A 115 -14.85 -7.88 -2.41
C ALA A 115 -13.73 -8.68 -3.09
N LEU A 116 -13.81 -10.01 -3.09
CA LEU A 116 -12.88 -10.89 -3.78
C LEU A 116 -12.89 -10.64 -5.30
N TYR A 117 -14.06 -10.50 -5.90
CA TYR A 117 -14.17 -10.12 -7.32
C TYR A 117 -13.47 -8.78 -7.62
N CYS A 118 -13.57 -7.81 -6.71
CA CYS A 118 -12.86 -6.53 -6.87
C CYS A 118 -11.33 -6.74 -6.89
N ASN A 119 -10.80 -7.59 -5.99
CA ASN A 119 -9.39 -7.98 -5.99
C ASN A 119 -8.99 -8.71 -7.29
N ASP A 120 -9.74 -9.72 -7.69
CA ASP A 120 -9.48 -10.51 -8.91
C ASP A 120 -9.47 -9.63 -10.16
N ARG A 121 -10.44 -8.71 -10.27
CA ARG A 121 -10.46 -7.72 -11.34
C ARG A 121 -9.26 -6.78 -11.28
N SER A 122 -8.83 -6.37 -10.09
CA SER A 122 -7.64 -5.52 -9.92
C SER A 122 -6.39 -6.22 -10.43
N MET A 123 -6.17 -7.47 -10.00
CA MET A 123 -5.02 -8.28 -10.41
C MET A 123 -5.02 -8.54 -11.92
N ALA A 124 -6.17 -8.87 -12.50
CA ALA A 124 -6.30 -9.12 -13.94
C ALA A 124 -6.00 -7.88 -14.80
N GLU A 125 -6.17 -6.68 -14.25
CA GLU A 125 -5.84 -5.42 -14.91
C GLU A 125 -4.47 -4.83 -14.48
N GLY A 126 -3.69 -5.57 -13.69
CA GLY A 126 -2.38 -5.13 -13.20
C GLY A 126 -2.45 -3.98 -12.19
N LEU A 127 -3.55 -3.89 -11.44
CA LEU A 127 -3.79 -2.93 -10.37
C LEU A 127 -3.61 -3.59 -8.99
N GLU A 128 -3.36 -2.78 -7.98
CA GLU A 128 -3.22 -3.20 -6.58
C GLU A 128 -4.60 -3.56 -5.99
N PRO A 129 -4.80 -4.78 -5.47
CA PRO A 129 -6.05 -5.17 -4.83
C PRO A 129 -6.39 -4.26 -3.65
N CYS A 130 -7.67 -3.89 -3.49
CA CYS A 130 -8.09 -3.03 -2.40
C CYS A 130 -8.39 -3.79 -1.09
N TYR A 131 -8.65 -5.09 -1.11
CA TYR A 131 -9.04 -5.85 0.08
C TYR A 131 -7.94 -6.78 0.55
N ASP A 132 -7.67 -6.81 1.86
CA ASP A 132 -6.92 -7.90 2.48
C ASP A 132 -7.86 -9.10 2.67
N GLU A 133 -7.61 -10.22 1.99
CA GLU A 133 -8.51 -11.39 1.97
C GLU A 133 -8.55 -12.17 3.31
N GLN A 134 -7.70 -11.81 4.29
CA GLN A 134 -7.72 -12.43 5.62
C GLN A 134 -8.58 -11.63 6.61
N THR A 135 -8.58 -10.30 6.48
CA THR A 135 -9.22 -9.36 7.41
C THR A 135 -10.45 -8.68 6.81
N TRP A 136 -10.56 -8.68 5.49
CA TRP A 136 -11.54 -7.95 4.69
C TRP A 136 -11.52 -6.43 4.93
N GLU A 137 -10.38 -5.90 5.40
CA GLU A 137 -10.12 -4.47 5.46
C GLU A 137 -9.83 -3.93 4.06
N CYS A 138 -10.40 -2.76 3.75
CA CYS A 138 -10.21 -2.09 2.47
C CYS A 138 -9.11 -1.03 2.57
N ASP A 139 -8.07 -1.16 1.76
CA ASP A 139 -7.15 -0.08 1.43
C ASP A 139 -7.79 0.86 0.39
N PHE A 140 -8.27 1.99 0.88
CA PHE A 140 -8.89 3.03 0.06
C PHE A 140 -7.89 3.86 -0.75
N ASP A 141 -6.59 3.74 -0.49
CA ASP A 141 -5.53 4.45 -1.22
C ASP A 141 -5.01 3.62 -2.41
N ALA A 142 -5.23 2.30 -2.41
CA ALA A 142 -4.93 1.41 -3.52
C ALA A 142 -5.62 1.87 -4.83
N ASN A 143 -5.00 1.55 -5.96
CA ASN A 143 -5.49 1.97 -7.28
C ASN A 143 -6.42 0.96 -7.97
N GLY A 144 -6.64 -0.20 -7.33
CA GLY A 144 -7.55 -1.23 -7.80
C GLY A 144 -9.02 -0.92 -7.56
N TYR A 145 -9.83 -1.95 -7.76
CA TYR A 145 -11.27 -1.92 -7.62
C TYR A 145 -11.66 -2.24 -6.19
N ARG A 146 -12.74 -1.60 -5.75
CA ARG A 146 -13.44 -1.88 -4.48
C ARG A 146 -14.93 -1.63 -4.62
N LEU A 147 -15.69 -2.03 -3.61
CA LEU A 147 -17.07 -1.58 -3.46
C LEU A 147 -17.11 -0.07 -3.13
N PRO A 148 -18.15 0.67 -3.59
CA PRO A 148 -18.32 2.06 -3.21
C PRO A 148 -18.53 2.19 -1.71
N THR A 149 -18.09 3.31 -1.13
CA THR A 149 -18.60 3.69 0.18
C THR A 149 -20.08 4.05 0.10
N GLU A 150 -20.77 4.00 1.24
CA GLU A 150 -22.17 4.41 1.39
C GLU A 150 -22.39 5.84 0.87
N ALA A 151 -21.40 6.73 1.05
CA ALA A 151 -21.46 8.11 0.63
C ALA A 151 -21.10 8.33 -0.84
N GLU A 152 -20.10 7.61 -1.38
CA GLU A 152 -19.81 7.61 -2.82
C GLU A 152 -21.02 7.12 -3.62
N TRP A 153 -21.70 6.08 -3.14
CA TRP A 153 -22.89 5.55 -3.79
C TRP A 153 -24.03 6.57 -3.83
N GLU A 154 -24.36 7.19 -2.68
CA GLU A 154 -25.45 8.19 -2.64
C GLU A 154 -25.12 9.43 -3.48
N TYR A 155 -23.87 9.89 -3.42
CA TYR A 155 -23.38 11.01 -4.24
C TYR A 155 -23.53 10.71 -5.74
N ALA A 156 -23.09 9.52 -6.17
CA ALA A 156 -23.21 9.06 -7.53
C ALA A 156 -24.66 8.88 -7.97
N CYS A 157 -25.52 8.31 -7.11
CA CYS A 157 -26.94 8.11 -7.38
C CYS A 157 -27.65 9.45 -7.61
N ARG A 158 -27.44 10.42 -6.71
CA ARG A 158 -28.02 11.76 -6.78
C ARG A 158 -27.61 12.53 -8.03
N ALA A 159 -26.36 12.33 -8.49
CA ALA A 159 -25.81 12.98 -9.68
C ALA A 159 -26.07 14.50 -9.73
N GLY A 160 -25.78 15.18 -8.63
CA GLY A 160 -25.95 16.62 -8.45
C GLY A 160 -27.35 17.10 -8.04
N THR A 161 -28.31 16.18 -7.85
CA THR A 161 -29.65 16.53 -7.36
C THR A 161 -29.77 16.40 -5.84
N SER A 162 -30.78 17.06 -5.26
CA SER A 162 -31.17 16.92 -3.84
C SER A 162 -32.57 16.32 -3.68
N THR A 163 -33.08 15.71 -4.76
CA THR A 163 -34.42 15.13 -4.84
C THR A 163 -34.42 13.65 -4.41
N GLN A 164 -35.62 13.08 -4.21
CA GLN A 164 -35.76 11.67 -3.81
C GLN A 164 -35.14 10.70 -4.82
N TYR A 165 -35.18 11.04 -6.10
CA TYR A 165 -34.53 10.31 -7.18
C TYR A 165 -33.65 11.27 -7.99
N SER A 166 -32.73 10.74 -8.79
CA SER A 166 -31.84 11.52 -9.65
C SER A 166 -32.58 12.34 -10.73
N PHE A 167 -33.87 12.05 -10.95
CA PHE A 167 -34.75 12.70 -11.93
C PHE A 167 -35.86 13.55 -11.30
N GLY A 168 -35.88 13.69 -9.96
CA GLY A 168 -36.89 14.48 -9.25
C GLY A 168 -37.59 13.72 -8.13
N ASN A 169 -38.77 14.20 -7.73
CA ASN A 169 -39.55 13.65 -6.61
C ASN A 169 -40.78 12.84 -7.04
N ASP A 170 -41.03 12.69 -8.34
CA ASP A 170 -42.22 12.00 -8.86
C ASP A 170 -41.93 10.50 -9.07
N SER A 171 -42.36 9.67 -8.12
CA SER A 171 -42.15 8.22 -8.17
C SER A 171 -42.77 7.55 -9.40
N ARG A 172 -43.77 8.15 -10.06
CA ARG A 172 -44.37 7.61 -11.29
C ARG A 172 -43.38 7.56 -12.46
N MET A 173 -42.33 8.36 -12.40
CA MET A 173 -41.24 8.37 -13.38
C MET A 173 -40.21 7.26 -13.15
N LEU A 174 -40.19 6.63 -11.97
CA LEU A 174 -39.21 5.60 -11.60
C LEU A 174 -39.13 4.45 -12.61
N LYS A 175 -40.27 4.06 -13.20
CA LYS A 175 -40.35 3.01 -14.23
C LYS A 175 -39.49 3.26 -15.48
N ASP A 176 -39.09 4.50 -15.72
CA ASP A 176 -38.20 4.89 -16.83
C ASP A 176 -36.72 4.70 -16.46
N TYR A 177 -36.39 4.61 -15.17
CA TYR A 177 -35.02 4.61 -14.64
C TYR A 177 -34.64 3.32 -13.91
N ALA A 178 -35.62 2.54 -13.45
CA ALA A 178 -35.39 1.38 -12.59
C ALA A 178 -36.28 0.18 -12.94
N TRP A 179 -35.79 -1.00 -12.62
CA TRP A 179 -36.60 -2.21 -12.44
C TRP A 179 -36.90 -2.39 -10.96
N PHE A 180 -38.18 -2.40 -10.59
CA PHE A 180 -38.65 -2.48 -9.21
C PHE A 180 -39.98 -3.24 -9.16
N ALA A 181 -40.57 -3.44 -7.98
CA ALA A 181 -41.69 -4.37 -7.78
C ALA A 181 -42.84 -4.20 -8.79
N GLU A 182 -43.15 -2.98 -9.21
CA GLU A 182 -44.28 -2.70 -10.10
C GLU A 182 -44.02 -3.04 -11.58
N ASN A 183 -42.77 -3.11 -12.03
CA ASN A 183 -42.44 -3.26 -13.46
C ASN A 183 -41.43 -4.38 -13.76
N SER A 184 -40.80 -4.99 -12.76
CA SER A 184 -39.77 -6.02 -12.93
C SER A 184 -40.32 -7.38 -13.35
N SER A 185 -41.62 -7.62 -13.21
CA SER A 185 -42.21 -8.96 -13.41
C SER A 185 -41.59 -10.02 -12.50
N GLN A 186 -41.17 -9.63 -11.29
CA GLN A 186 -40.57 -10.50 -10.28
C GLN A 186 -39.24 -11.16 -10.72
N THR A 187 -38.42 -10.43 -11.47
CA THR A 187 -37.10 -10.90 -11.93
C THR A 187 -36.14 -9.74 -12.18
N THR A 188 -34.83 -10.02 -12.16
CA THR A 188 -33.82 -9.08 -12.66
C THR A 188 -33.88 -8.95 -14.18
N HIS A 189 -33.40 -7.82 -14.69
CA HIS A 189 -33.35 -7.53 -16.13
C HIS A 189 -31.95 -7.16 -16.56
N PRO A 190 -31.60 -7.36 -17.84
CA PRO A 190 -30.30 -6.96 -18.33
C PRO A 190 -30.01 -5.49 -17.99
N VAL A 191 -28.81 -5.23 -17.51
CA VAL A 191 -28.36 -3.89 -17.10
C VAL A 191 -28.47 -2.89 -18.25
N ALA A 192 -28.53 -1.60 -17.91
CA ALA A 192 -28.58 -0.49 -18.86
C ALA A 192 -29.76 -0.54 -19.86
N ARG A 193 -30.91 -1.10 -19.44
CA ARG A 193 -32.16 -1.11 -20.22
C ARG A 193 -33.11 0.05 -19.90
N LYS A 194 -32.84 0.78 -18.83
CA LYS A 194 -33.56 1.99 -18.40
C LYS A 194 -32.72 3.23 -18.68
N LYS A 195 -33.30 4.42 -18.43
CA LYS A 195 -32.57 5.68 -18.56
C LYS A 195 -31.47 5.78 -17.49
N PRO A 196 -30.28 6.28 -17.82
CA PRO A 196 -29.26 6.55 -16.81
C PRO A 196 -29.63 7.80 -16.00
N ASN A 197 -28.96 7.99 -14.87
CA ASN A 197 -28.98 9.24 -14.13
C ASN A 197 -28.24 10.36 -14.90
N PRO A 198 -28.28 11.63 -14.44
CA PRO A 198 -27.60 12.75 -15.10
C PRO A 198 -26.09 12.58 -15.38
N TRP A 199 -25.39 11.70 -14.65
CA TRP A 199 -23.97 11.41 -14.87
C TRP A 199 -23.73 10.18 -15.77
N GLY A 200 -24.79 9.56 -16.29
CA GLY A 200 -24.65 8.45 -17.23
C GLY A 200 -24.50 7.08 -16.58
N LEU A 201 -24.73 6.98 -15.27
CA LEU A 201 -24.79 5.71 -14.51
C LEU A 201 -26.19 5.11 -14.65
N PHE A 202 -26.27 3.81 -14.95
CA PHE A 202 -27.52 3.06 -15.02
C PHE A 202 -27.83 2.33 -13.72
N ASP A 203 -29.11 1.97 -13.58
CA ASP A 203 -29.61 1.05 -12.56
C ASP A 203 -29.40 1.53 -11.11
N MET A 204 -29.03 2.80 -10.91
CA MET A 204 -28.82 3.43 -9.57
C MET A 204 -30.07 3.46 -8.66
N HIS A 205 -31.24 3.04 -9.16
CA HIS A 205 -32.52 3.12 -8.47
C HIS A 205 -33.27 1.78 -8.44
N GLY A 206 -32.72 0.69 -8.99
CA GLY A 206 -33.42 -0.58 -9.12
C GLY A 206 -32.67 -1.58 -9.98
N ASN A 207 -33.25 -2.77 -10.13
CA ASN A 207 -32.67 -4.02 -10.64
C ASN A 207 -32.11 -4.86 -9.49
N VAL A 208 -30.98 -4.50 -8.91
CA VAL A 208 -30.53 -5.04 -7.62
C VAL A 208 -30.13 -3.92 -6.68
N ALA A 209 -30.32 -4.15 -5.38
CA ALA A 209 -29.70 -3.31 -4.38
C ALA A 209 -28.20 -3.66 -4.31
N GLU A 210 -27.36 -2.73 -3.88
CA GLU A 210 -25.92 -2.85 -4.04
C GLU A 210 -25.17 -2.85 -2.72
N TRP A 211 -24.25 -3.80 -2.57
CA TRP A 211 -23.28 -3.80 -1.49
C TRP A 211 -22.42 -2.53 -1.51
N CYS A 212 -22.31 -1.89 -0.35
CA CYS A 212 -21.32 -0.86 -0.08
C CYS A 212 -20.21 -1.42 0.81
N ASN A 213 -19.06 -0.77 0.82
CA ASN A 213 -17.92 -1.17 1.65
C ASN A 213 -18.24 -1.09 3.15
N ASP A 214 -19.02 -0.09 3.53
CA ASP A 214 -19.27 0.33 4.91
C ASP A 214 -19.93 -0.76 5.75
N ARG A 215 -19.53 -0.82 7.03
CA ARG A 215 -20.33 -1.49 8.06
C ARG A 215 -21.58 -0.67 8.35
N TYR A 216 -22.68 -1.30 8.70
CA TYR A 216 -23.91 -0.59 9.02
C TYR A 216 -23.97 -0.19 10.50
N ALA A 217 -24.31 1.05 10.76
CA ALA A 217 -24.85 1.50 12.04
C ALA A 217 -25.96 2.53 11.82
N GLU A 218 -27.04 2.40 12.59
CA GLU A 218 -28.23 3.25 12.49
C GLU A 218 -27.88 4.73 12.74
N ASP A 219 -27.01 5.00 13.73
CA ASP A 219 -26.68 6.36 14.17
C ASP A 219 -25.44 6.97 13.50
N TYR A 220 -24.87 6.31 12.47
CA TYR A 220 -23.56 6.68 11.91
C TYR A 220 -23.53 8.11 11.37
N TYR A 221 -24.60 8.62 10.77
CA TYR A 221 -24.62 9.97 10.18
C TYR A 221 -24.37 11.08 11.22
N SER A 222 -24.64 10.82 12.51
CA SER A 222 -24.34 11.77 13.58
C SER A 222 -22.84 11.89 13.91
N LYS A 223 -22.04 10.93 13.44
CA LYS A 223 -20.60 10.79 13.68
C LYS A 223 -19.79 10.74 12.38
N SER A 224 -20.47 10.82 11.24
CA SER A 224 -19.88 10.72 9.91
C SER A 224 -18.90 11.87 9.68
N PRO A 225 -17.67 11.61 9.20
CA PRO A 225 -16.74 12.66 8.86
C PRO A 225 -17.19 13.42 7.59
N ASP A 226 -16.86 14.70 7.53
CA ASP A 226 -17.27 15.59 6.43
C ASP A 226 -16.54 15.29 5.09
N ARG A 227 -15.54 14.42 5.07
CA ARG A 227 -14.72 14.10 3.89
C ARG A 227 -14.53 12.60 3.74
N ASP A 228 -14.90 12.06 2.59
CA ASP A 228 -14.71 10.66 2.20
C ASP A 228 -15.07 9.66 3.32
N PRO A 229 -16.29 9.71 3.89
CA PRO A 229 -16.70 8.82 4.98
C PRO A 229 -16.71 7.34 4.54
N ARG A 230 -16.27 6.46 5.43
CA ARG A 230 -16.04 5.02 5.15
C ARG A 230 -16.88 4.07 6.02
N GLY A 231 -17.83 4.64 6.76
CA GLY A 231 -18.64 3.91 7.74
C GLY A 231 -17.99 3.85 9.13
N PRO A 232 -18.71 3.28 10.12
CA PRO A 232 -18.18 2.99 11.43
C PRO A 232 -17.07 1.92 11.38
N ALA A 233 -16.14 1.96 12.33
CA ALA A 233 -15.06 0.98 12.44
C ALA A 233 -15.58 -0.44 12.75
N ASP A 234 -16.65 -0.53 13.54
CA ASP A 234 -17.27 -1.78 14.00
C ASP A 234 -18.72 -1.91 13.52
N GLY A 235 -19.22 -3.15 13.46
CA GLY A 235 -20.57 -3.49 13.01
C GLY A 235 -20.63 -4.89 12.39
N THR A 236 -21.72 -5.62 12.59
CA THR A 236 -21.90 -6.99 12.07
C THR A 236 -22.39 -7.00 10.63
N ASP A 237 -23.23 -6.02 10.29
CA ASP A 237 -23.91 -5.96 9.00
C ASP A 237 -23.17 -5.01 8.06
N ARG A 238 -23.38 -5.18 6.75
CA ARG A 238 -22.86 -4.29 5.72
C ARG A 238 -23.98 -3.43 5.16
N VAL A 239 -23.61 -2.24 4.70
CA VAL A 239 -24.58 -1.31 4.11
C VAL A 239 -25.00 -1.79 2.73
N ILE A 240 -26.31 -1.69 2.47
CA ILE A 240 -26.92 -1.86 1.16
C ILE A 240 -27.55 -0.54 0.73
N ARG A 241 -27.36 -0.20 -0.55
CA ARG A 241 -27.92 0.99 -1.17
C ARG A 241 -28.73 0.67 -2.41
N GLY A 242 -29.65 1.57 -2.74
CA GLY A 242 -30.54 1.41 -3.89
C GLY A 242 -31.67 0.42 -3.63
N GLY A 243 -32.55 0.31 -4.62
CA GLY A 243 -33.65 -0.65 -4.61
C GLY A 243 -33.34 -1.84 -5.52
N ALA A 244 -34.14 -2.89 -5.42
CA ALA A 244 -34.06 -4.08 -6.26
C ALA A 244 -35.35 -4.34 -7.03
N TRP A 245 -35.35 -5.36 -7.88
CA TRP A 245 -36.51 -5.80 -8.68
C TRP A 245 -37.77 -6.08 -7.84
N ASN A 246 -37.64 -6.41 -6.55
CA ASN A 246 -38.75 -6.65 -5.61
C ASN A 246 -39.05 -5.46 -4.69
N SER A 247 -38.33 -4.35 -4.84
CA SER A 247 -38.43 -3.19 -3.94
C SER A 247 -39.60 -2.28 -4.28
N SER A 248 -40.14 -1.63 -3.24
CA SER A 248 -41.11 -0.54 -3.40
C SER A 248 -40.42 0.70 -3.99
N ALA A 249 -41.20 1.63 -4.56
CA ALA A 249 -40.65 2.90 -5.03
C ALA A 249 -39.98 3.72 -3.91
N GLU A 250 -40.41 3.56 -2.65
CA GLU A 250 -39.82 4.23 -1.50
C GLU A 250 -38.41 3.71 -1.17
N SER A 251 -38.17 2.42 -1.39
CA SER A 251 -36.86 1.79 -1.21
C SER A 251 -35.90 2.08 -2.37
N CYS A 252 -36.41 2.61 -3.48
CA CYS A 252 -35.61 3.00 -4.65
C CYS A 252 -35.05 4.43 -4.58
N ARG A 253 -35.25 5.17 -3.48
CA ARG A 253 -34.75 6.55 -3.33
C ARG A 253 -33.23 6.60 -3.24
N SER A 254 -32.63 7.72 -3.65
CA SER A 254 -31.18 7.94 -3.53
C SER A 254 -30.66 7.84 -2.09
N THR A 255 -31.48 8.16 -1.10
CA THR A 255 -31.09 8.17 0.31
C THR A 255 -31.46 6.90 1.05
N TYR A 256 -32.21 5.98 0.43
CA TYR A 256 -32.58 4.74 1.10
C TYR A 256 -31.31 3.95 1.45
N ARG A 257 -31.26 3.45 2.68
CA ARG A 257 -30.18 2.60 3.17
C ARG A 257 -30.82 1.40 3.86
N ALA A 258 -30.16 0.26 3.73
CA ALA A 258 -30.53 -0.96 4.42
C ALA A 258 -29.25 -1.65 4.91
N SER A 259 -29.42 -2.72 5.67
CA SER A 259 -28.32 -3.58 6.08
C SER A 259 -28.66 -5.03 5.80
N ASP A 260 -27.63 -5.82 5.59
CA ASP A 260 -27.74 -7.28 5.54
C ASP A 260 -26.50 -7.88 6.20
N PRO A 261 -26.67 -8.97 6.97
CA PRO A 261 -25.55 -9.62 7.62
C PRO A 261 -24.68 -10.29 6.56
N ALA A 262 -23.39 -9.95 6.51
CA ALA A 262 -22.43 -10.50 5.55
C ALA A 262 -22.05 -11.97 5.88
N ILE A 263 -23.04 -12.85 5.98
CA ILE A 263 -22.89 -14.27 6.34
C ILE A 263 -22.28 -15.03 5.15
N ASP A 264 -21.20 -15.77 5.41
CA ASP A 264 -20.44 -16.57 4.42
C ASP A 264 -21.19 -17.81 3.87
N ASP A 265 -22.50 -17.94 4.10
CA ASP A 265 -23.30 -19.02 3.53
C ASP A 265 -24.08 -18.53 2.31
N THR A 266 -23.51 -18.78 1.12
CA THR A 266 -24.12 -18.46 -0.19
C THR A 266 -25.50 -19.09 -0.37
N CYS A 267 -25.85 -20.14 0.38
CA CYS A 267 -27.20 -20.73 0.36
C CYS A 267 -28.27 -19.82 1.00
N LEU A 268 -27.87 -18.75 1.70
CA LEU A 268 -28.75 -17.75 2.32
C LEU A 268 -28.67 -16.37 1.65
N ALA A 269 -27.84 -16.20 0.63
CA ALA A 269 -27.69 -14.92 -0.07
C ALA A 269 -28.97 -14.54 -0.84
N ASN A 270 -29.25 -13.24 -0.88
CA ASN A 270 -30.51 -12.67 -1.38
C ASN A 270 -30.42 -12.38 -2.89
N ASP A 271 -31.40 -12.83 -3.67
CA ASP A 271 -31.48 -12.63 -5.12
C ASP A 271 -31.86 -11.20 -5.53
N ALA A 272 -31.93 -10.29 -4.55
CA ALA A 272 -32.13 -8.87 -4.71
C ALA A 272 -30.85 -8.04 -4.50
N ILE A 273 -29.71 -8.65 -4.15
CA ILE A 273 -28.46 -7.93 -3.84
C ILE A 273 -27.36 -8.29 -4.85
N GLY A 274 -26.75 -7.28 -5.44
CA GLY A 274 -25.54 -7.36 -6.26
C GLY A 274 -24.57 -6.26 -5.87
N PHE A 275 -23.75 -5.80 -6.82
CA PHE A 275 -22.79 -4.73 -6.59
C PHE A 275 -22.26 -4.12 -7.88
N ARG A 276 -21.50 -3.03 -7.74
CA ARG A 276 -20.69 -2.42 -8.81
C ARG A 276 -19.33 -2.01 -8.24
N CYS A 277 -18.29 -1.93 -9.07
CA CYS A 277 -16.97 -1.53 -8.61
C CYS A 277 -16.75 -0.02 -8.76
N VAL A 278 -15.95 0.54 -7.85
CA VAL A 278 -15.33 1.84 -7.98
C VAL A 278 -13.82 1.72 -7.89
N ARG A 279 -13.10 2.74 -8.35
CA ARG A 279 -11.66 2.93 -8.09
C ARG A 279 -11.30 4.40 -8.08
N ASN A 280 -10.19 4.76 -7.45
CA ASN A 280 -9.75 6.16 -7.37
C ASN A 280 -9.50 6.76 -8.76
N ALA A 281 -9.88 8.04 -8.96
CA ALA A 281 -9.57 8.75 -10.19
C ALA A 281 -8.13 9.27 -10.18
N PRO A 282 -7.39 9.23 -11.32
CA PRO A 282 -6.11 9.91 -11.44
C PRO A 282 -6.30 11.42 -11.23
N ASN A 283 -5.42 12.07 -10.45
CA ASN A 283 -5.46 13.52 -10.29
C ASN A 283 -5.27 14.23 -11.64
N GLU A 284 -6.23 15.06 -12.07
CA GLU A 284 -6.07 15.98 -13.21
C GLU A 284 -4.91 16.97 -12.88
N ALA A 285 -3.95 17.10 -13.78
CA ALA A 285 -2.77 17.95 -13.59
C ALA A 285 -3.16 19.44 -13.46
N PRO A 286 -2.62 20.21 -12.49
CA PRO A 286 -2.85 21.65 -12.45
C PRO A 286 -1.91 22.41 -13.38
N ASP A 287 -2.44 23.45 -14.00
CA ASP A 287 -1.74 24.47 -14.80
C ASP A 287 -0.45 24.96 -14.13
N ALA A 288 0.59 25.08 -14.95
CA ALA A 288 1.89 25.62 -14.59
C ALA A 288 1.80 27.14 -14.29
N ASN A 289 1.33 27.52 -13.11
CA ASN A 289 1.60 28.83 -12.47
C ASN A 289 0.97 28.91 -11.06
N ALA A 290 1.47 28.13 -10.11
CA ALA A 290 1.40 28.47 -8.68
C ALA A 290 2.40 27.60 -7.92
N ALA A 291 3.53 28.18 -7.54
CA ALA A 291 4.41 27.58 -6.55
C ALA A 291 3.77 27.70 -5.14
N SER A 292 3.96 26.64 -4.36
CA SER A 292 3.78 26.48 -2.91
C SER A 292 2.49 25.80 -2.41
N ALA A 293 2.74 24.72 -1.65
CA ALA A 293 1.86 23.84 -0.86
C ALA A 293 1.05 22.77 -1.63
N GLN A 294 1.72 21.67 -1.98
CA GLN A 294 1.10 20.38 -2.35
C GLN A 294 1.37 19.33 -1.25
N THR A 295 0.36 18.56 -0.87
CA THR A 295 0.50 17.27 -0.19
C THR A 295 -0.36 16.25 -0.93
N GLY A 296 0.21 15.61 -1.96
CA GLY A 296 -0.35 14.40 -2.56
C GLY A 296 0.06 13.18 -1.75
N ASN A 297 -0.75 12.13 -1.72
CA ASN A 297 -0.29 10.83 -1.24
C ASN A 297 0.59 10.22 -2.36
N PRO A 298 1.90 9.99 -2.12
CA PRO A 298 2.82 9.47 -3.13
C PRO A 298 2.60 7.97 -3.31
N ARG A 299 2.99 7.43 -4.47
CA ARG A 299 3.27 5.99 -4.63
C ARG A 299 4.06 5.51 -3.39
N SER A 300 3.84 4.28 -2.94
CA SER A 300 4.82 3.55 -2.13
C SER A 300 6.20 3.77 -2.74
N LYS A 301 7.07 4.52 -2.04
CA LYS A 301 8.44 4.76 -2.49
C LYS A 301 9.34 3.98 -1.55
N THR A 302 10.08 3.02 -2.09
CA THR A 302 11.19 2.39 -1.37
C THR A 302 12.38 3.35 -1.36
N GLY A 303 12.87 3.66 -0.17
CA GLY A 303 14.08 4.43 0.03
C GLY A 303 15.32 3.63 -0.34
N PHE A 304 16.32 4.29 -0.91
CA PHE A 304 17.61 3.70 -1.24
C PHE A 304 18.74 4.57 -0.68
N VAL A 305 19.45 4.05 0.33
CA VAL A 305 20.62 4.74 0.89
C VAL A 305 21.88 4.24 0.21
N TYR A 306 22.63 5.16 -0.38
CA TYR A 306 23.95 4.92 -0.96
C TYR A 306 24.77 6.21 -0.92
N ASP A 307 26.08 6.10 -0.68
CA ASP A 307 27.03 7.20 -0.84
C ASP A 307 28.37 6.68 -1.36
N ALA A 308 29.06 7.50 -2.15
CA ALA A 308 30.35 7.14 -2.74
C ALA A 308 31.44 6.91 -1.68
N VAL A 309 31.33 7.49 -0.48
CA VAL A 309 32.32 7.26 0.60
C VAL A 309 32.40 5.79 1.00
N TYR A 310 31.34 5.00 0.81
CA TYR A 310 31.33 3.58 1.12
C TYR A 310 32.35 2.80 0.28
N LEU A 311 32.71 3.33 -0.89
CA LEU A 311 33.76 2.78 -1.74
C LEU A 311 35.17 3.07 -1.22
N GLU A 312 35.34 4.03 -0.30
CA GLU A 312 36.64 4.44 0.26
C GLU A 312 37.10 3.57 1.44
N HIS A 313 36.21 2.74 2.00
CA HIS A 313 36.61 1.64 2.88
C HIS A 313 37.41 0.60 2.05
N LYS A 314 38.74 0.66 2.06
CA LYS A 314 39.56 -0.25 1.24
C LYS A 314 40.07 -1.39 2.11
N THR A 315 39.68 -2.61 1.75
CA THR A 315 40.01 -3.86 2.46
C THR A 315 41.22 -4.59 1.85
N GLY A 316 41.76 -4.07 0.74
CA GLY A 316 42.89 -4.64 0.01
C GLY A 316 42.46 -5.35 -1.28
N ALA A 317 43.42 -5.53 -2.19
CA ALA A 317 43.16 -6.16 -3.48
C ALA A 317 42.73 -7.63 -3.32
N GLY A 318 41.64 -8.01 -3.96
CA GLY A 318 41.11 -9.38 -3.94
C GLY A 318 40.41 -9.80 -2.63
N HIS A 319 40.22 -8.88 -1.69
CA HIS A 319 39.43 -9.15 -0.50
C HIS A 319 37.95 -9.34 -0.88
N PRO A 320 37.22 -10.32 -0.32
CA PRO A 320 35.82 -10.59 -0.68
C PRO A 320 34.87 -9.45 -0.26
N GLU A 321 35.05 -8.88 0.92
CA GLU A 321 34.35 -7.66 1.33
C GLU A 321 35.00 -6.46 0.60
N SER A 322 34.46 -6.05 -0.54
CA SER A 322 35.11 -5.09 -1.45
C SER A 322 34.17 -3.99 -1.98
N PRO A 323 34.71 -2.83 -2.42
CA PRO A 323 33.91 -1.76 -3.04
C PRO A 323 33.14 -2.19 -4.30
N GLU A 324 33.63 -3.22 -5.01
CA GLU A 324 33.02 -3.74 -6.23
C GLU A 324 31.63 -4.33 -5.96
N ARG A 325 31.38 -4.83 -4.74
CA ARG A 325 30.05 -5.29 -4.28
C ARG A 325 28.98 -4.20 -4.46
N LEU A 326 29.23 -3.00 -3.93
CA LEU A 326 28.30 -1.87 -4.04
C LEU A 326 28.23 -1.32 -5.47
N SER A 327 29.37 -1.29 -6.17
CA SER A 327 29.42 -0.83 -7.55
C SER A 327 28.57 -1.72 -8.48
N ALA A 328 28.57 -3.03 -8.25
CA ALA A 328 27.75 -3.99 -8.98
C ALA A 328 26.25 -3.79 -8.71
N ILE A 329 25.85 -3.57 -7.45
CA ILE A 329 24.46 -3.25 -7.08
C ILE A 329 23.99 -2.00 -7.85
N VAL A 330 24.71 -0.88 -7.73
CA VAL A 330 24.31 0.38 -8.38
C VAL A 330 24.27 0.23 -9.90
N THR A 331 25.25 -0.45 -10.50
CA THR A 331 25.27 -0.70 -11.95
C THR A 331 24.05 -1.49 -12.39
N ARG A 332 23.70 -2.54 -11.64
CA ARG A 332 22.55 -3.39 -11.96
C ARG A 332 21.22 -2.64 -11.82
N LEU A 333 21.01 -1.92 -10.73
CA LEU A 333 19.78 -1.13 -10.52
C LEU A 333 19.59 -0.09 -11.62
N LYS A 334 20.68 0.55 -12.08
CA LYS A 334 20.63 1.48 -13.21
C LYS A 334 20.31 0.77 -14.52
N THR A 335 20.92 -0.39 -14.76
CA THR A 335 20.73 -1.16 -16.00
C THR A 335 19.31 -1.72 -16.11
N SER A 336 18.69 -2.13 -15.00
CA SER A 336 17.33 -2.65 -14.98
C SER A 336 16.25 -1.56 -14.94
N GLY A 337 16.64 -0.29 -14.81
CA GLY A 337 15.73 0.86 -14.68
C GLY A 337 15.23 1.11 -13.24
N LEU A 338 15.47 0.18 -12.32
CA LEU A 338 14.94 0.22 -10.95
C LEU A 338 15.48 1.40 -10.14
N ASP A 339 16.72 1.84 -10.39
CA ASP A 339 17.33 3.03 -9.74
C ASP A 339 16.44 4.27 -9.87
N SER A 340 15.75 4.43 -11.00
CA SER A 340 14.87 5.59 -11.27
C SER A 340 13.54 5.54 -10.52
N GLU A 341 13.19 4.38 -9.96
CA GLU A 341 11.95 4.16 -9.21
C GLU A 341 12.18 4.30 -7.69
N LEU A 342 13.43 4.32 -7.25
CA LEU A 342 13.83 4.42 -5.85
C LEU A 342 13.95 5.88 -5.39
N THR A 343 13.66 6.11 -4.11
CA THR A 343 13.91 7.41 -3.48
C THR A 343 15.29 7.42 -2.86
N HIS A 344 16.23 8.13 -3.49
CA HIS A 344 17.58 8.24 -2.95
C HIS A 344 17.59 9.04 -1.65
N LEU A 345 17.99 8.37 -0.57
CA LEU A 345 18.13 8.94 0.76
C LEU A 345 19.60 9.25 1.01
N LYS A 346 19.89 10.53 1.28
CA LYS A 346 21.27 10.97 1.54
C LYS A 346 21.65 10.64 2.99
N PRO A 347 22.67 9.80 3.21
CA PRO A 347 23.13 9.52 4.56
C PRO A 347 23.82 10.75 5.17
N SER A 348 23.77 10.84 6.49
CA SER A 348 24.55 11.79 7.28
C SER A 348 25.40 11.02 8.29
N ALA A 349 26.49 11.60 8.79
CA ALA A 349 27.34 10.92 9.77
C ALA A 349 26.54 10.66 11.06
N ALA A 350 26.55 9.43 11.57
CA ALA A 350 25.98 9.14 12.88
C ALA A 350 26.70 9.99 13.95
N SER A 351 25.93 10.64 14.82
CA SER A 351 26.53 11.34 15.96
C SER A 351 27.18 10.32 16.90
N ARG A 352 28.24 10.74 17.58
CA ARG A 352 28.97 9.89 18.53
C ARG A 352 28.03 9.33 19.62
N GLU A 353 27.07 10.13 20.07
CA GLU A 353 26.04 9.75 21.04
C GLU A 353 25.28 8.49 20.62
N TRP A 354 24.87 8.38 19.35
CA TRP A 354 24.15 7.21 18.86
C TRP A 354 25.04 5.97 18.75
N ILE A 355 26.30 6.14 18.35
CA ILE A 355 27.27 5.03 18.29
C ILE A 355 27.55 4.48 19.70
N GLU A 356 27.64 5.36 20.71
CA GLU A 356 27.89 5.00 22.11
C GLU A 356 26.74 4.21 22.78
N THR A 357 25.53 4.25 22.21
CA THR A 357 24.42 3.41 22.69
C THR A 357 24.66 1.91 22.53
N VAL A 358 25.58 1.54 21.63
CA VAL A 358 25.94 0.14 21.34
C VAL A 358 27.41 -0.12 21.67
N HIS A 359 28.29 0.79 21.28
CA HIS A 359 29.73 0.63 21.38
C HIS A 359 30.34 1.39 22.55
N SER A 360 31.44 0.90 23.11
CA SER A 360 32.14 1.61 24.18
C SER A 360 32.86 2.86 23.64
N PRO A 361 32.95 3.95 24.43
CA PRO A 361 33.71 5.13 24.04
C PRO A 361 35.17 4.79 23.67
N GLU A 362 35.79 3.86 24.40
CA GLU A 362 37.16 3.42 24.19
C GLU A 362 37.33 2.68 22.85
N TYR A 363 36.33 1.89 22.46
CA TYR A 363 36.35 1.22 21.17
C TYR A 363 36.20 2.20 20.00
N ILE A 364 35.30 3.18 20.12
CA ILE A 364 35.10 4.21 19.09
C ILE A 364 36.39 4.99 18.84
N GLU A 365 37.08 5.43 19.91
CA GLU A 365 38.35 6.15 19.77
C GLU A 365 39.44 5.25 19.18
N ARG A 366 39.49 3.97 19.55
CA ARG A 366 40.44 3.01 18.98
C ARG A 366 40.20 2.80 17.49
N ALA A 367 38.96 2.54 17.09
CA ALA A 367 38.58 2.37 15.68
C ALA A 367 38.96 3.61 14.85
N LYS A 368 38.70 4.81 15.40
CA LYS A 368 39.11 6.07 14.78
C LYS A 368 40.62 6.17 14.62
N ALA A 369 41.37 5.99 15.71
CA ALA A 369 42.82 6.14 15.72
C ALA A 369 43.51 5.13 14.79
N THR A 370 43.07 3.87 14.78
CA THR A 370 43.60 2.80 13.90
C THR A 370 43.36 3.11 12.42
N CYS A 371 42.19 3.63 12.06
CA CYS A 371 41.94 4.07 10.69
C CYS A 371 42.81 5.29 10.36
N GLU A 372 42.82 6.32 11.21
CA GLU A 372 43.56 7.57 10.98
C GLU A 372 45.08 7.36 10.92
N SER A 373 45.65 6.39 11.64
CA SER A 373 47.07 6.02 11.54
C SER A 373 47.40 5.35 10.19
N GLY A 374 46.40 4.73 9.56
CA GLY A 374 46.55 3.94 8.33
C GLY A 374 46.99 2.51 8.61
N ASP A 375 46.65 1.97 9.77
CA ASP A 375 46.87 0.56 10.09
C ASP A 375 46.06 -0.32 9.13
N ARG A 376 46.52 -1.56 8.93
CA ARG A 376 45.89 -2.48 7.97
C ARG A 376 44.68 -3.21 8.53
N TYR A 377 44.59 -3.36 9.85
CA TYR A 377 43.58 -4.19 10.51
C TYR A 377 43.11 -3.52 11.81
N LEU A 378 41.82 -3.67 12.13
CA LEU A 378 41.23 -3.24 13.40
C LEU A 378 40.90 -4.47 14.25
N ASP A 379 41.50 -4.58 15.45
CA ASP A 379 41.33 -5.65 16.45
C ASP A 379 41.70 -7.08 16.00
N SER A 380 41.35 -7.50 14.79
CA SER A 380 41.60 -8.84 14.25
C SER A 380 41.95 -8.81 12.76
N GLY A 381 42.60 -9.88 12.29
CA GLY A 381 43.06 -9.98 10.90
C GLY A 381 41.94 -10.10 9.85
N ASP A 382 40.72 -10.36 10.29
CA ASP A 382 39.51 -10.42 9.46
C ASP A 382 38.76 -9.07 9.40
N VAL A 383 39.32 -7.98 9.93
CA VAL A 383 38.76 -6.63 9.75
C VAL A 383 39.82 -5.71 9.13
N PRO A 384 40.09 -5.88 7.82
CA PRO A 384 40.97 -4.97 7.12
C PRO A 384 40.38 -3.57 7.05
N VAL A 385 41.20 -2.55 7.32
CA VAL A 385 40.79 -1.14 7.31
C VAL A 385 41.75 -0.28 6.50
N SER A 386 41.27 0.91 6.16
CA SER A 386 41.95 1.99 5.45
C SER A 386 41.72 3.31 6.17
N ARG A 387 42.44 4.36 5.77
CA ARG A 387 42.30 5.71 6.36
C ARG A 387 40.87 6.25 6.35
N GLN A 388 40.07 5.90 5.35
CA GLN A 388 38.69 6.37 5.19
C GLN A 388 37.66 5.42 5.83
N SER A 389 38.09 4.31 6.43
CA SER A 389 37.18 3.27 6.93
C SER A 389 36.33 3.75 8.10
N TYR A 390 36.90 4.50 9.04
CA TYR A 390 36.13 5.09 10.13
C TYR A 390 35.05 6.05 9.62
N GLN A 391 35.39 6.91 8.66
CA GLN A 391 34.43 7.83 8.06
C GLN A 391 33.30 7.09 7.33
N ALA A 392 33.65 6.05 6.57
CA ALA A 392 32.67 5.19 5.90
C ALA A 392 31.77 4.47 6.91
N ALA A 393 32.31 3.94 8.01
CA ALA A 393 31.55 3.25 9.05
C ALA A 393 30.57 4.18 9.79
N VAL A 394 31.01 5.41 10.13
CA VAL A 394 30.12 6.41 10.73
C VAL A 394 29.00 6.82 9.77
N LEU A 395 29.30 6.94 8.47
CA LEU A 395 28.28 7.24 7.48
C LEU A 395 27.34 6.05 7.21
N ALA A 396 27.84 4.81 7.29
CA ALA A 396 27.04 3.60 7.15
C ALA A 396 25.97 3.52 8.25
N ALA A 397 26.37 3.69 9.52
CA ALA A 397 25.44 3.75 10.65
C ALA A 397 24.43 4.90 10.50
N GLY A 398 24.90 6.08 10.10
CA GLY A 398 24.02 7.23 9.91
C GLY A 398 23.13 7.14 8.65
N GLY A 399 23.49 6.29 7.69
CA GLY A 399 22.63 5.91 6.58
C GLY A 399 21.41 5.11 7.05
N VAL A 400 21.59 4.17 7.98
CA VAL A 400 20.47 3.48 8.63
C VAL A 400 19.58 4.47 9.38
N MET A 401 20.17 5.42 10.12
CA MET A 401 19.39 6.47 10.80
C MET A 401 18.60 7.35 9.82
N ALA A 402 19.19 7.72 8.67
CA ALA A 402 18.50 8.49 7.64
C ALA A 402 17.33 7.70 7.01
N ALA A 403 17.50 6.39 6.81
CA ALA A 403 16.42 5.52 6.36
C ALA A 403 15.29 5.42 7.40
N VAL A 404 15.63 5.27 8.68
CA VAL A 404 14.65 5.30 9.78
C VAL A 404 13.91 6.63 9.79
N ASP A 405 14.62 7.75 9.70
CA ASP A 405 14.00 9.08 9.70
C ASP A 405 13.01 9.26 8.55
N ALA A 406 13.37 8.80 7.35
CA ALA A 406 12.51 8.88 6.18
C ALA A 406 11.27 7.98 6.30
N VAL A 407 11.42 6.76 6.82
CA VAL A 407 10.29 5.85 7.11
C VAL A 407 9.37 6.46 8.17
N MET A 408 9.93 7.00 9.24
CA MET A 408 9.15 7.62 10.32
C MET A 408 8.47 8.92 9.90
N ALA A 409 9.03 9.65 8.93
CA ALA A 409 8.42 10.85 8.35
C ALA A 409 7.33 10.52 7.32
N GLY A 410 7.24 9.27 6.85
CA GLY A 410 6.37 8.87 5.75
C GLY A 410 6.87 9.32 4.37
N ASP A 411 8.14 9.73 4.26
CA ASP A 411 8.77 10.08 2.98
C ASP A 411 8.93 8.83 2.08
N VAL A 412 9.11 7.67 2.72
CA VAL A 412 9.21 6.34 2.12
C VAL A 412 8.48 5.33 3.01
N THR A 413 7.92 4.27 2.42
CA THR A 413 7.21 3.22 3.20
C THR A 413 8.21 2.30 3.91
N ASN A 414 9.29 1.98 3.20
CA ASN A 414 10.40 1.16 3.67
C ASN A 414 11.68 1.63 2.97
N ALA A 415 12.84 1.10 3.37
CA ALA A 415 14.09 1.45 2.72
C ALA A 415 15.09 0.29 2.69
N PHE A 416 15.93 0.27 1.65
CA PHE A 416 17.13 -0.56 1.58
C PHE A 416 18.40 0.30 1.71
N CYS A 417 19.26 -0.07 2.64
CA CYS A 417 20.52 0.59 2.91
C CYS A 417 21.67 -0.18 2.27
N ALA A 418 22.10 0.25 1.07
CA ALA A 418 23.29 -0.25 0.40
C ALA A 418 24.57 0.35 1.01
N ILE A 419 24.79 0.05 2.29
CA ILE A 419 25.88 0.60 3.11
C ILE A 419 27.09 -0.34 3.14
N ARG A 420 28.25 0.22 3.48
CA ARG A 420 29.49 -0.53 3.70
C ARG A 420 30.46 0.32 4.55
N PRO A 421 31.13 -0.23 5.58
CA PRO A 421 31.20 -1.65 5.99
C PRO A 421 29.90 -2.25 6.61
N PRO A 422 29.79 -3.59 6.67
CA PRO A 422 28.69 -4.29 7.36
C PRO A 422 28.77 -4.14 8.89
N GLY A 423 27.82 -4.71 9.63
CA GLY A 423 27.69 -4.45 11.07
C GLY A 423 27.36 -5.62 12.00
N HIS A 424 26.63 -6.66 11.58
CA HIS A 424 25.99 -7.60 12.53
C HIS A 424 26.95 -8.43 13.44
N HIS A 425 28.25 -8.47 13.13
CA HIS A 425 29.27 -9.13 13.96
C HIS A 425 29.95 -8.20 14.98
N ALA A 426 29.88 -6.88 14.81
CA ALA A 426 30.59 -5.93 15.66
C ALA A 426 30.06 -5.99 17.11
N LEU A 427 30.95 -6.27 18.05
CA LEU A 427 30.66 -6.33 19.48
C LEU A 427 30.72 -4.94 20.12
N ARG A 428 30.30 -4.84 21.38
CA ARG A 428 30.36 -3.57 22.13
C ARG A 428 31.75 -2.94 22.12
N ASP A 429 32.80 -3.74 22.27
CA ASP A 429 34.16 -3.26 22.45
C ASP A 429 35.15 -3.81 21.42
N ARG A 430 34.68 -4.43 20.33
CA ARG A 430 35.54 -5.14 19.36
C ARG A 430 34.96 -5.20 17.95
N ALA A 431 35.80 -4.94 16.96
CA ALA A 431 35.53 -5.24 15.55
C ALA A 431 35.78 -6.72 15.23
N MET A 432 34.94 -7.34 14.39
CA MET A 432 35.17 -8.69 13.85
C MET A 432 34.30 -8.93 12.61
N GLY A 433 34.65 -9.93 11.78
CA GLY A 433 33.80 -10.37 10.66
C GLY A 433 33.54 -9.26 9.65
N PHE A 434 34.59 -8.50 9.30
CA PHE A 434 34.52 -7.28 8.48
C PHE A 434 33.70 -6.12 9.06
N CYS A 435 33.07 -6.28 10.22
CA CYS A 435 32.18 -5.29 10.82
C CYS A 435 32.94 -4.34 11.75
N ILE A 436 32.78 -3.03 11.55
CA ILE A 436 33.34 -2.00 12.43
C ILE A 436 32.28 -1.55 13.45
N PHE A 437 31.13 -1.06 13.00
CA PHE A 437 30.02 -0.71 13.89
C PHE A 437 28.80 -1.54 13.57
N ASN A 438 28.03 -1.90 14.60
CA ASN A 438 26.81 -2.65 14.44
C ASN A 438 25.68 -1.71 13.99
N ASN A 439 25.55 -1.55 12.67
CA ASN A 439 24.64 -0.62 12.03
C ASN A 439 23.18 -0.86 12.45
N VAL A 440 22.73 -2.12 12.49
CA VAL A 440 21.34 -2.47 12.86
C VAL A 440 21.07 -2.25 14.35
N ALA A 441 22.05 -2.51 15.22
CA ALA A 441 21.90 -2.24 16.65
C ALA A 441 21.84 -0.73 16.93
N ILE A 442 22.66 0.09 16.25
CA ILE A 442 22.59 1.56 16.35
C ILE A 442 21.24 2.05 15.83
N GLY A 443 20.77 1.54 14.69
CA GLY A 443 19.45 1.86 14.15
C GLY A 443 18.31 1.49 15.12
N THR A 444 18.42 0.35 15.80
CA THR A 444 17.46 -0.11 16.82
C THR A 444 17.43 0.83 18.02
N ARG A 445 18.59 1.20 18.57
CA ARG A 445 18.67 2.18 19.66
C ARG A 445 18.18 3.56 19.23
N TYR A 446 18.38 3.94 17.97
CA TYR A 446 17.87 5.18 17.40
C TYR A 446 16.34 5.21 17.33
N VAL A 447 15.71 4.14 16.85
CA VAL A 447 14.24 3.98 16.84
C VAL A 447 13.68 4.08 18.27
N GLN A 448 14.27 3.34 19.21
CA GLN A 448 13.84 3.34 20.61
C GLN A 448 14.02 4.72 21.28
N GLY A 449 15.18 5.36 21.08
CA GLY A 449 15.53 6.60 21.76
C GLY A 449 14.88 7.84 21.16
N LYS A 450 14.91 8.00 19.82
CA LYS A 450 14.40 9.20 19.15
C LYS A 450 12.88 9.15 18.96
N TYR A 451 12.34 8.00 18.58
CA TYR A 451 10.92 7.85 18.23
C TYR A 451 10.07 7.20 19.32
N GLY A 452 10.70 6.72 20.41
CA GLY A 452 9.96 6.14 21.53
C GLY A 452 9.23 4.85 21.18
N LEU A 453 9.67 4.14 20.13
CA LEU A 453 9.11 2.86 19.70
C LEU A 453 9.92 1.74 20.36
N PRO A 454 9.42 1.13 21.45
CA PRO A 454 10.24 0.25 22.27
C PRO A 454 10.55 -1.08 21.58
N LYS A 455 9.57 -1.73 20.96
CA LYS A 455 9.72 -3.10 20.48
C LYS A 455 10.24 -3.15 19.06
N VAL A 456 11.41 -3.73 18.86
CA VAL A 456 12.02 -3.84 17.52
C VAL A 456 12.25 -5.30 17.18
N LEU A 457 11.84 -5.71 15.98
CA LEU A 457 12.22 -6.99 15.40
C LEU A 457 13.45 -6.79 14.53
N ILE A 458 14.45 -7.66 14.68
CA ILE A 458 15.59 -7.77 13.76
C ILE A 458 15.57 -9.16 13.16
N ALA A 459 15.29 -9.24 11.86
CA ALA A 459 15.34 -10.49 11.08
C ALA A 459 16.66 -10.55 10.31
N ASP A 460 17.52 -11.50 10.68
CA ASP A 460 18.85 -11.70 10.11
C ASP A 460 18.90 -12.99 9.29
N TRP A 461 19.18 -12.87 8.00
CA TRP A 461 19.34 -14.00 7.10
C TRP A 461 20.73 -14.07 6.46
N ASP A 462 21.67 -13.22 6.90
CA ASP A 462 23.08 -13.40 6.53
C ASP A 462 23.52 -14.84 6.86
N VAL A 463 24.35 -15.43 6.01
CA VAL A 463 24.73 -16.83 6.17
C VAL A 463 25.52 -17.07 7.46
N HIS A 464 26.12 -16.02 8.02
CA HIS A 464 26.84 -16.06 9.29
C HIS A 464 25.94 -15.64 10.45
N HIS A 465 26.20 -16.20 11.63
CA HIS A 465 25.46 -15.78 12.81
C HIS A 465 25.83 -14.33 13.22
N GLY A 466 24.86 -13.42 13.25
CA GLY A 466 25.02 -12.03 13.71
C GLY A 466 25.24 -11.89 15.21
N ASN A 467 26.36 -12.44 15.69
CA ASN A 467 26.72 -12.56 17.09
C ASN A 467 26.81 -11.22 17.83
N GLY A 468 27.19 -10.14 17.14
CA GLY A 468 27.25 -8.79 17.73
C GLY A 468 25.86 -8.24 18.00
N THR A 469 24.93 -8.46 17.06
CA THR A 469 23.52 -8.08 17.24
C THR A 469 22.89 -8.90 18.36
N GLN A 470 23.13 -10.22 18.40
CA GLN A 470 22.67 -11.05 19.51
C GLN A 470 23.19 -10.55 20.86
N GLU A 471 24.50 -10.29 20.99
CA GLU A 471 25.10 -9.83 22.24
C GLU A 471 24.53 -8.48 22.70
N ALA A 472 24.33 -7.54 21.77
CA ALA A 472 23.83 -6.20 22.08
C ALA A 472 22.43 -6.17 22.71
N PHE A 473 21.65 -7.25 22.52
CA PHE A 473 20.24 -7.33 22.95
C PHE A 473 19.91 -8.62 23.72
N TYR A 474 20.91 -9.40 24.14
CA TYR A 474 20.70 -10.75 24.67
C TYR A 474 19.83 -10.81 25.94
N ASP A 475 19.79 -9.71 26.70
CA ASP A 475 18.97 -9.54 27.90
C ASP A 475 17.85 -8.49 27.74
N ASP A 476 17.65 -7.94 26.55
CA ASP A 476 16.71 -6.85 26.27
C ASP A 476 15.30 -7.40 25.98
N PRO A 477 14.28 -7.07 26.81
CA PRO A 477 12.91 -7.53 26.58
C PRO A 477 12.21 -6.84 25.41
N ASN A 478 12.81 -5.80 24.83
CA ASN A 478 12.23 -4.99 23.78
C ASN A 478 12.83 -5.25 22.40
N VAL A 479 13.68 -6.28 22.24
CA VAL A 479 14.22 -6.65 20.94
C VAL A 479 14.02 -8.14 20.70
N LEU A 480 13.29 -8.47 19.65
CA LEU A 480 13.23 -9.83 19.12
C LEU A 480 14.31 -9.97 18.06
N TYR A 481 15.34 -10.76 18.34
CA TYR A 481 16.38 -11.10 17.38
C TYR A 481 16.11 -12.50 16.81
N PHE A 482 16.00 -12.59 15.48
CA PHE A 482 15.88 -13.83 14.75
C PHE A 482 17.07 -13.96 13.80
N SER A 483 17.75 -15.11 13.81
CA SER A 483 18.83 -15.41 12.87
C SER A 483 18.70 -16.82 12.34
N ILE A 484 18.70 -16.96 11.01
CA ILE A 484 18.99 -18.23 10.33
C ILE A 484 20.39 -18.14 9.73
N HIS A 485 21.23 -19.14 9.98
CA HIS A 485 22.62 -19.11 9.55
C HIS A 485 23.18 -20.53 9.38
N GLN A 486 24.27 -20.64 8.62
CA GLN A 486 25.01 -21.88 8.50
C GLN A 486 25.63 -22.26 9.84
N TRP A 487 25.50 -23.52 10.24
CA TRP A 487 26.10 -24.01 11.48
C TRP A 487 26.62 -25.45 11.38
N PRO A 488 27.77 -25.78 12.02
CA PRO A 488 28.72 -24.86 12.66
C PRO A 488 29.54 -24.11 11.60
N PHE A 489 29.54 -22.77 11.66
CA PHE A 489 30.27 -21.92 10.72
C PHE A 489 30.86 -20.70 11.44
N TYR A 490 30.95 -19.53 10.79
CA TYR A 490 31.45 -18.33 11.46
C TYR A 490 30.39 -17.74 12.41
N PRO A 491 30.76 -17.32 13.64
CA PRO A 491 32.07 -17.45 14.29
C PRO A 491 32.17 -18.66 15.24
N GLY A 492 31.26 -19.63 15.13
CA GLY A 492 31.15 -20.77 16.05
C GLY A 492 30.11 -20.58 17.17
N THR A 493 29.28 -19.54 17.07
CA THR A 493 28.14 -19.25 17.95
C THR A 493 26.82 -19.45 17.19
N GLY A 494 25.67 -19.14 17.81
CA GLY A 494 24.35 -19.24 17.17
C GLY A 494 23.64 -20.58 17.39
N SER A 495 23.96 -21.31 18.47
CA SER A 495 23.26 -22.57 18.72
C SER A 495 21.79 -22.32 19.07
N ALA A 496 20.90 -23.25 18.70
CA ALA A 496 19.47 -23.15 18.99
C ALA A 496 19.13 -23.06 20.49
N SER A 497 20.07 -23.42 21.38
CA SER A 497 19.95 -23.29 22.83
C SER A 497 20.26 -21.89 23.37
N GLN A 498 20.82 -20.99 22.56
CA GLN A 498 21.05 -19.59 22.92
C GLN A 498 19.76 -18.81 22.64
N THR A 499 18.95 -18.60 23.68
CA THR A 499 17.60 -18.04 23.54
C THR A 499 17.41 -16.71 24.28
N GLY A 500 18.49 -16.03 24.65
CA GLY A 500 18.46 -14.83 25.49
C GLY A 500 18.58 -15.16 26.98
N THR A 501 18.70 -14.14 27.82
CA THR A 501 18.84 -14.24 29.28
C THR A 501 18.01 -13.17 29.99
N GLY A 502 17.77 -13.36 31.29
CA GLY A 502 17.06 -12.35 32.09
C GLY A 502 15.69 -11.99 31.49
N ALA A 503 15.45 -10.69 31.28
CA ALA A 503 14.22 -10.18 30.71
C ALA A 503 14.08 -10.46 29.19
N GLY A 504 15.19 -10.64 28.47
CA GLY A 504 15.24 -11.02 27.05
C GLY A 504 15.09 -12.52 26.79
N SER A 505 14.88 -13.34 27.82
CA SER A 505 14.73 -14.79 27.66
C SER A 505 13.55 -15.14 26.75
N GLY A 506 13.83 -15.88 25.68
CA GLY A 506 12.87 -16.25 24.63
C GLY A 506 12.82 -15.31 23.43
N LEU A 507 13.55 -14.19 23.46
CA LEU A 507 13.56 -13.18 22.39
C LEU A 507 14.79 -13.26 21.48
N THR A 508 15.62 -14.27 21.65
CA THR A 508 16.62 -14.65 20.65
C THR A 508 16.22 -16.00 20.03
N ILE A 509 16.06 -16.03 18.72
CA ILE A 509 15.67 -17.22 17.97
C ILE A 509 16.75 -17.52 16.94
N ASN A 510 17.63 -18.46 17.29
CA ASN A 510 18.61 -19.01 16.37
C ASN A 510 18.06 -20.24 15.63
N VAL A 511 18.23 -20.25 14.31
CA VAL A 511 17.92 -21.37 13.43
C VAL A 511 19.21 -21.86 12.75
N PRO A 512 20.06 -22.60 13.48
CA PRO A 512 21.28 -23.18 12.92
C PRO A 512 20.93 -24.20 11.84
N THR A 513 21.49 -24.02 10.64
CA THR A 513 21.09 -24.76 9.43
C THR A 513 22.33 -25.36 8.76
N PRO A 514 22.29 -26.61 8.26
CA PRO A 514 23.45 -27.22 7.60
C PRO A 514 23.77 -26.56 6.25
N ALA A 515 25.03 -26.64 5.82
CA ALA A 515 25.42 -26.25 4.47
C ALA A 515 24.61 -27.02 3.41
N GLY A 516 24.29 -26.35 2.32
CA GLY A 516 23.48 -26.87 1.22
C GLY A 516 21.99 -26.60 1.34
N SER A 517 21.51 -26.04 2.46
CA SER A 517 20.12 -25.61 2.61
C SER A 517 19.75 -24.50 1.63
N GLY A 518 18.50 -24.51 1.18
CA GLY A 518 17.99 -23.63 0.14
C GLY A 518 16.67 -22.97 0.51
N ASP A 519 15.94 -22.50 -0.51
CA ASP A 519 14.74 -21.68 -0.35
C ASP A 519 13.69 -22.28 0.59
N ALA A 520 13.45 -23.60 0.50
CA ALA A 520 12.46 -24.28 1.34
C ALA A 520 12.84 -24.25 2.83
N ASP A 521 14.12 -24.39 3.15
CA ASP A 521 14.61 -24.38 4.53
C ASP A 521 14.52 -22.97 5.11
N TYR A 522 14.98 -21.97 4.35
CA TYR A 522 14.94 -20.57 4.75
C TYR A 522 13.50 -20.07 4.91
N VAL A 523 12.64 -20.29 3.91
CA VAL A 523 11.23 -19.90 4.01
C VAL A 523 10.51 -20.68 5.12
N GLY A 524 10.80 -21.96 5.30
CA GLY A 524 10.27 -22.76 6.40
C GLY A 524 10.61 -22.18 7.77
N ALA A 525 11.86 -21.75 7.98
CA ALA A 525 12.28 -21.08 9.21
C ALA A 525 11.55 -19.76 9.43
N PHE A 526 11.38 -18.95 8.39
CA PHE A 526 10.68 -17.68 8.47
C PHE A 526 9.19 -17.87 8.80
N GLU A 527 8.51 -18.77 8.10
CA GLU A 527 7.09 -19.06 8.33
C GLU A 527 6.82 -19.71 9.68
N GLN A 528 7.62 -20.70 10.06
CA GLN A 528 7.31 -21.56 11.22
C GLN A 528 7.92 -21.05 12.51
N ARG A 529 8.94 -20.19 12.46
CA ARG A 529 9.66 -19.70 13.65
C ARG A 529 9.58 -18.18 13.77
N LEU A 530 9.98 -17.43 12.73
CA LEU A 530 9.96 -15.96 12.80
C LEU A 530 8.55 -15.41 12.88
N ARG A 531 7.68 -15.74 11.91
CA ARG A 531 6.33 -15.17 11.81
C ARG A 531 5.51 -15.33 13.11
N PRO A 532 5.33 -16.53 13.69
CA PRO A 532 4.57 -16.66 14.93
C PRO A 532 5.20 -15.90 16.11
N ALA A 533 6.53 -15.89 16.22
CA ALA A 533 7.23 -15.14 17.27
C ALA A 533 7.03 -13.63 17.11
N ALA A 534 7.15 -13.11 15.89
CA ALA A 534 6.94 -11.70 15.58
C ALA A 534 5.49 -11.26 15.84
N MET A 535 4.50 -12.07 15.46
CA MET A 535 3.09 -11.79 15.74
C MET A 535 2.78 -11.76 17.23
N ALA A 536 3.41 -12.62 18.02
CA ALA A 536 3.27 -12.61 19.48
C ALA A 536 3.96 -11.38 20.10
N PHE A 537 5.14 -11.04 19.61
CA PHE A 537 5.94 -9.91 20.08
C PHE A 537 5.32 -8.55 19.71
N ARG A 538 4.65 -8.47 18.55
CA ARG A 538 4.07 -7.25 17.96
C ARG A 538 5.09 -6.11 17.90
N PRO A 539 6.14 -6.20 17.07
CA PRO A 539 7.15 -5.15 16.97
C PRO A 539 6.52 -3.82 16.52
N ASP A 540 7.07 -2.71 17.01
CA ASP A 540 6.73 -1.34 16.61
C ASP A 540 7.56 -0.87 15.40
N PHE A 541 8.64 -1.56 15.08
CA PHE A 541 9.53 -1.33 13.94
C PHE A 541 10.25 -2.63 13.55
N VAL A 542 10.55 -2.82 12.26
CA VAL A 542 11.25 -4.00 11.76
C VAL A 542 12.54 -3.63 11.04
N PHE A 543 13.63 -4.32 11.37
CA PHE A 543 14.87 -4.31 10.60
C PHE A 543 15.11 -5.65 9.93
N ILE A 544 15.74 -5.60 8.76
CA ILE A 544 16.33 -6.77 8.10
C ILE A 544 17.84 -6.58 8.07
N SER A 545 18.59 -7.52 8.66
CA SER A 545 20.01 -7.71 8.36
C SER A 545 20.12 -8.59 7.12
N ALA A 546 20.26 -7.93 5.96
CA ALA A 546 20.15 -8.53 4.64
C ALA A 546 21.54 -8.88 4.09
N GLY A 547 22.09 -10.01 4.54
CA GLY A 547 23.23 -10.65 3.88
C GLY A 547 22.76 -11.50 2.70
N PHE A 548 23.44 -11.40 1.56
CA PHE A 548 23.10 -12.20 0.37
C PHE A 548 24.10 -13.32 0.10
N ASP A 549 24.95 -13.64 1.07
CA ASP A 549 25.87 -14.77 1.08
C ASP A 549 25.23 -16.16 1.30
N PRO A 550 23.92 -16.32 1.61
CA PRO A 550 23.29 -17.62 1.45
C PRO A 550 23.06 -18.02 -0.02
N GLN A 551 23.31 -17.11 -0.96
CA GLN A 551 23.01 -17.34 -2.37
C GLN A 551 23.81 -18.50 -2.94
N ALA A 552 23.17 -19.34 -3.75
CA ALA A 552 23.84 -20.40 -4.48
C ALA A 552 25.02 -19.85 -5.31
N GLY A 553 26.24 -20.32 -5.00
CA GLY A 553 27.46 -19.92 -5.70
C GLY A 553 28.26 -18.79 -5.04
N ASP A 554 27.81 -18.26 -3.90
CA ASP A 554 28.62 -17.35 -3.09
C ASP A 554 29.91 -18.03 -2.59
N GLY A 555 31.01 -17.26 -2.52
CA GLY A 555 32.34 -17.78 -2.19
C GLY A 555 32.64 -17.93 -0.69
N LEU A 556 31.86 -17.29 0.18
CA LEU A 556 32.00 -17.39 1.64
C LEU A 556 30.79 -18.03 2.33
N GLY A 557 29.70 -18.28 1.61
CA GLY A 557 28.62 -19.14 2.06
C GLY A 557 28.79 -20.61 1.68
N GLY A 558 27.81 -21.43 2.06
CA GLY A 558 27.67 -22.83 1.62
C GLY A 558 26.23 -23.21 1.31
N MET A 559 25.35 -22.21 1.16
CA MET A 559 23.91 -22.38 1.00
C MET A 559 23.47 -22.33 -0.46
N ARG A 560 22.17 -22.52 -0.71
CA ARG A 560 21.56 -22.63 -2.03
C ARG A 560 20.31 -21.75 -2.17
N VAL A 561 20.29 -20.61 -1.48
CA VAL A 561 19.18 -19.66 -1.60
C VAL A 561 19.21 -19.01 -2.99
N THR A 562 18.04 -18.84 -3.60
CA THR A 562 17.89 -18.21 -4.91
C THR A 562 17.41 -16.76 -4.76
N THR A 563 17.41 -16.00 -5.85
CA THR A 563 16.83 -14.66 -5.88
C THR A 563 15.33 -14.67 -5.55
N ASP A 564 14.61 -15.73 -5.94
CA ASP A 564 13.20 -15.92 -5.56
C ASP A 564 13.08 -16.23 -4.07
N GLY A 565 13.99 -17.05 -3.53
CA GLY A 565 14.12 -17.27 -2.09
C GLY A 565 14.20 -15.96 -1.32
N PHE A 566 15.15 -15.09 -1.65
CA PHE A 566 15.27 -13.78 -0.99
C PHE A 566 14.03 -12.90 -1.16
N ALA A 567 13.39 -12.88 -2.34
CA ALA A 567 12.14 -12.16 -2.54
C ALA A 567 11.03 -12.69 -1.62
N ARG A 568 10.91 -14.01 -1.44
CA ARG A 568 9.95 -14.62 -0.52
C ARG A 568 10.25 -14.28 0.94
N LEU A 569 11.51 -14.34 1.38
CA LEU A 569 11.89 -13.92 2.73
C LEU A 569 11.53 -12.45 2.99
N THR A 570 11.76 -11.60 1.98
CA THR A 570 11.41 -10.18 2.02
C THR A 570 9.92 -9.96 2.21
N ARG A 571 9.08 -10.63 1.42
CA ARG A 571 7.62 -10.55 1.54
C ARG A 571 7.14 -10.98 2.92
N ILE A 572 7.69 -12.06 3.47
CA ILE A 572 7.34 -12.52 4.82
C ILE A 572 7.62 -11.43 5.88
N VAL A 573 8.80 -10.81 5.82
CA VAL A 573 9.16 -9.76 6.79
C VAL A 573 8.37 -8.48 6.55
N LYS A 574 8.09 -8.13 5.29
CA LYS A 574 7.23 -7.00 4.93
C LYS A 574 5.81 -7.18 5.45
N GLU A 575 5.23 -8.36 5.29
CA GLU A 575 3.91 -8.69 5.87
C GLU A 575 3.91 -8.60 7.39
N ILE A 576 4.99 -9.04 8.06
CA ILE A 576 5.16 -8.85 9.50
C ILE A 576 5.13 -7.36 9.85
N ALA A 577 5.89 -6.53 9.13
CA ALA A 577 5.94 -5.10 9.36
C ALA A 577 4.59 -4.41 9.07
N GLN A 578 3.89 -4.81 8.01
CA GLN A 578 2.55 -4.32 7.68
C GLN A 578 1.56 -4.60 8.83
N LYS A 579 1.51 -5.86 9.30
CA LYS A 579 0.58 -6.30 10.35
C LYS A 579 0.90 -5.75 11.73
N CYS A 580 2.18 -5.55 12.06
CA CYS A 580 2.59 -5.17 13.42
C CYS A 580 2.89 -3.69 13.58
N CYS A 581 3.42 -3.03 12.55
CA CYS A 581 3.98 -1.69 12.66
C CYS A 581 3.75 -0.80 11.43
N GLN A 582 2.60 -0.92 10.76
CA GLN A 582 2.20 -0.02 9.67
C GLN A 582 3.24 0.01 8.52
N GLY A 583 3.90 -1.13 8.26
CA GLY A 583 4.88 -1.26 7.18
C GLY A 583 6.26 -0.69 7.49
N ARG A 584 6.50 -0.13 8.69
CA ARG A 584 7.80 0.46 9.08
C ARG A 584 8.93 -0.58 9.04
N LEU A 585 9.72 -0.53 7.98
CA LEU A 585 10.76 -1.51 7.69
C LEU A 585 12.00 -0.84 7.09
N VAL A 586 13.17 -1.17 7.64
CA VAL A 586 14.47 -0.81 7.04
C VAL A 586 15.33 -2.05 6.88
N SER A 587 15.78 -2.30 5.66
CA SER A 587 16.70 -3.39 5.31
C SER A 587 18.11 -2.85 5.16
N ILE A 588 19.10 -3.59 5.65
CA ILE A 588 20.49 -3.16 5.80
C ILE A 588 21.39 -4.21 5.17
N LEU A 589 22.21 -3.81 4.20
CA LEU A 589 23.16 -4.73 3.56
C LEU A 589 24.22 -5.20 4.55
N GLU A 590 24.40 -6.52 4.65
CA GLU A 590 25.47 -7.18 5.42
C GLU A 590 26.46 -7.90 4.46
N GLY A 591 26.47 -9.23 4.42
CA GLY A 591 27.31 -10.08 3.57
C GLY A 591 26.82 -10.28 2.14
N GLY A 592 27.49 -11.18 1.41
CA GLY A 592 27.30 -11.46 -0.02
C GLY A 592 28.48 -10.99 -0.86
N TYR A 593 29.27 -11.91 -1.41
CA TYR A 593 30.65 -11.68 -1.85
C TYR A 593 30.93 -12.04 -3.31
N GLY A 594 29.94 -12.60 -4.03
CA GLY A 594 29.95 -12.59 -5.50
C GLY A 594 29.25 -11.33 -6.03
N PRO A 595 29.95 -10.32 -6.60
CA PRO A 595 29.34 -9.03 -6.94
C PRO A 595 28.12 -9.13 -7.86
N GLU A 596 28.17 -9.98 -8.89
CA GLU A 596 27.06 -10.17 -9.83
C GLU A 596 25.87 -10.91 -9.19
N LEU A 597 26.18 -11.91 -8.34
CA LEU A 597 25.20 -12.68 -7.58
C LEU A 597 24.48 -11.78 -6.57
N LEU A 598 25.26 -11.07 -5.75
CA LEU A 598 24.79 -10.06 -4.79
C LEU A 598 23.87 -9.06 -5.45
N ALA A 599 24.29 -8.45 -6.56
CA ALA A 599 23.48 -7.48 -7.26
C ALA A 599 22.13 -8.07 -7.72
N ALA A 600 22.11 -9.35 -8.13
CA ALA A 600 20.88 -10.05 -8.49
C ALA A 600 19.91 -10.21 -7.33
N SER A 601 20.43 -10.63 -6.18
CA SER A 601 19.63 -10.86 -4.99
C SER A 601 19.14 -9.55 -4.39
N VAL A 602 19.97 -8.50 -4.42
CA VAL A 602 19.56 -7.14 -4.01
C VAL A 602 18.45 -6.61 -4.92
N GLU A 603 18.54 -6.78 -6.25
CA GLU A 603 17.47 -6.37 -7.15
C GLU A 603 16.16 -7.11 -6.81
N ALA A 604 16.20 -8.42 -6.61
CA ALA A 604 15.02 -9.21 -6.26
C ALA A 604 14.43 -8.80 -4.89
N HIS A 605 15.29 -8.55 -3.91
CA HIS A 605 14.92 -8.03 -2.59
C HIS A 605 14.24 -6.65 -2.68
N ILE A 606 14.85 -5.71 -3.42
CA ILE A 606 14.29 -4.36 -3.60
C ILE A 606 12.95 -4.42 -4.34
N ARG A 607 12.81 -5.25 -5.38
CA ARG A 607 11.51 -5.44 -6.05
C ARG A 607 10.44 -5.93 -5.09
N ALA A 608 10.77 -6.89 -4.22
CA ALA A 608 9.84 -7.35 -3.18
C ALA A 608 9.56 -6.33 -2.07
N LEU A 609 10.44 -5.34 -1.85
CA LEU A 609 10.17 -4.18 -0.98
C LEU A 609 9.25 -3.14 -1.64
N MET A 610 9.26 -3.07 -2.98
CA MET A 610 8.49 -2.12 -3.78
C MET A 610 7.08 -2.59 -4.15
N GLU A 611 6.88 -3.91 -4.22
CA GLU A 611 5.55 -4.51 -3.98
C GLU A 611 4.98 -3.95 -2.68
#